data_AF-U9T455-F1
#
_entry.id   AF-U9T455-F1
#
_cell.length_a   1.000
_cell.length_b   1.000
_cell.length_c   1.000
_cell.angle_alpha   90.00
_cell.angle_beta   90.00
_cell.angle_gamma   90.00
#
_symmetry.space_group_name_H-M   'P 1'
#
loop_
_entity.id
_entity.type
_entity.pdbx_description
1 polymer ?
#
loop_
_entity_poly.entity_id
_entity_poly.type
_entity_poly.pdbx_seq_one_letter_code
_entity_poly.pdbx_strand_id
1 'polypeptide(L)'
;MVEKGIRNLTTILWFVMPDARAKGSYKRQARFIESLAKYHIGKNVWDNTIIVTKGDRIENGPRDAANEIREHNDNLLSNTGEFNILLYESLLPTNVYVQMELTSERLNTFGVFKESEPERILAKYESLIEGHLENPVCLNLRKVKCSKCSEETDPRLASLKCHTEIELIHPATEDVHRGNVIKIHPSSNYRKHSDYYVEATTRQEFDDSPQAWTVRAFSFGGVNPTRSVFVPGYWKCCGNNDANSSGCKQVYHCCERDYQSSGCQKIFDECKHNYGGTPCLTICKDCKERSDTVGCKEKCKDCNNDNPHNTKGCTHISHNFPN
;
A
#
# COMPACT_ATOMS: atom_id res chain seq x y z
N MET A 1 22.45 -15.88 11.67
CA MET A 1 23.93 -15.87 11.85
C MET A 1 24.43 -14.98 13.00
N VAL A 2 23.63 -14.68 14.04
CA VAL A 2 24.13 -14.12 15.32
C VAL A 2 23.59 -14.98 16.48
N GLU A 3 23.82 -16.29 16.41
CA GLU A 3 23.31 -17.27 17.39
C GLU A 3 24.30 -17.55 18.54
N LYS A 4 25.57 -17.16 18.40
CA LYS A 4 26.48 -17.05 19.54
C LYS A 4 26.39 -15.64 20.08
N GLY A 5 25.44 -15.41 20.98
CA GLY A 5 25.23 -14.09 21.59
C GLY A 5 26.54 -13.49 22.10
N ILE A 6 26.79 -12.23 21.78
CA ILE A 6 27.96 -11.49 22.26
C ILE A 6 27.82 -11.38 23.78
N ARG A 7 28.69 -12.08 24.53
CA ARG A 7 28.68 -12.10 26.00
C ARG A 7 29.76 -11.23 26.62
N ASN A 8 30.84 -10.95 25.89
CA ASN A 8 31.98 -10.20 26.39
C ASN A 8 32.37 -9.14 25.36
N LEU A 9 32.44 -7.89 25.79
CA LEU A 9 33.06 -6.79 25.06
C LEU A 9 34.48 -6.59 25.56
N THR A 10 35.45 -6.73 24.67
CA THR A 10 36.85 -6.48 25.00
C THR A 10 37.18 -5.01 24.87
N THR A 11 36.77 -4.36 23.78
CA THR A 11 37.05 -2.94 23.52
C THR A 11 35.83 -2.26 22.92
N ILE A 12 35.57 -1.03 23.34
CA ILE A 12 34.55 -0.14 22.78
C ILE A 12 35.27 0.99 22.05
N LEU A 13 35.03 1.11 20.76
CA LEU A 13 35.53 2.23 19.95
C LEU A 13 34.43 3.25 19.76
N TRP A 14 34.61 4.41 20.38
CA TRP A 14 33.67 5.51 20.26
C TRP A 14 34.18 6.54 19.26
N PHE A 15 33.83 6.33 17.98
CA PHE A 15 34.16 7.24 16.90
C PHE A 15 33.29 8.50 16.95
N VAL A 16 33.94 9.66 16.92
CA VAL A 16 33.31 10.96 17.06
C VAL A 16 33.94 11.96 16.10
N MET A 17 33.09 12.64 15.34
CA MET A 17 33.47 13.91 14.72
C MET A 17 33.06 15.02 15.70
N PRO A 18 34.02 15.83 16.16
CA PRO A 18 33.75 16.89 17.12
C PRO A 18 32.91 17.99 16.46
N ASP A 19 31.76 18.28 17.05
CA ASP A 19 30.80 19.34 16.70
C ASP A 19 30.29 19.95 18.01
N ALA A 20 30.55 21.25 18.21
CA ALA A 20 30.13 21.98 19.40
C ALA A 20 28.60 21.95 19.62
N ARG A 21 27.80 21.74 18.55
CA ARG A 21 26.34 21.64 18.62
C ARG A 21 25.86 20.23 18.98
N ALA A 22 26.74 19.23 18.99
CA ALA A 22 26.40 17.83 19.20
C ALA A 22 26.43 17.37 20.67
N LYS A 23 26.52 18.28 21.65
CA LYS A 23 26.56 17.94 23.10
C LYS A 23 25.47 16.96 23.53
N GLY A 24 24.23 17.17 23.06
CA GLY A 24 23.10 16.27 23.37
C GLY A 24 23.22 14.87 22.74
N SER A 25 23.93 14.76 21.61
CA SER A 25 24.26 13.48 20.97
C SER A 25 25.33 12.73 21.77
N TYR A 26 26.41 13.43 22.17
CA TYR A 26 27.48 12.82 22.97
C TYR A 26 26.96 12.29 24.31
N LYS A 27 26.09 13.03 25.00
CA LYS A 27 25.44 12.56 26.23
C LYS A 27 24.61 11.30 26.01
N ARG A 28 23.89 11.19 24.87
CA ARG A 28 23.13 9.97 24.54
C ARG A 28 24.04 8.78 24.29
N GLN A 29 25.12 8.98 23.55
CA GLN A 29 26.11 7.93 23.27
C GLN A 29 26.82 7.49 24.56
N ALA A 30 27.23 8.43 25.41
CA ALA A 30 27.83 8.14 26.71
C ALA A 30 26.88 7.35 27.63
N ARG A 31 25.58 7.73 27.69
CA ARG A 31 24.56 6.96 28.44
C ARG A 31 24.42 5.53 27.94
N PHE A 32 24.50 5.34 26.62
CA PHE A 32 24.44 4.00 26.05
C PHE A 32 25.66 3.18 26.48
N ILE A 33 26.87 3.72 26.35
CA ILE A 33 28.12 3.05 26.77
C ILE A 33 28.06 2.70 28.26
N GLU A 34 27.72 3.66 29.12
CA GLU A 34 27.54 3.44 30.57
C GLU A 34 26.56 2.31 30.86
N SER A 35 25.44 2.27 30.13
CA SER A 35 24.40 1.26 30.33
C SER A 35 24.87 -0.17 30.03
N LEU A 36 25.97 -0.38 29.29
CA LEU A 36 26.50 -1.70 28.99
C LEU A 36 27.00 -2.41 30.26
N ALA A 37 27.53 -1.67 31.23
CA ALA A 37 27.96 -2.19 32.53
C ALA A 37 26.88 -2.21 33.62
N LYS A 38 25.66 -1.71 33.35
CA LYS A 38 24.57 -1.55 34.34
C LYS A 38 24.28 -2.79 35.20
N TYR A 39 24.46 -4.00 34.64
CA TYR A 39 24.19 -5.27 35.33
C TYR A 39 25.45 -5.98 35.86
N HIS A 40 26.59 -5.29 35.85
CA HIS A 40 27.86 -5.77 36.39
C HIS A 40 28.31 -4.88 37.53
N ILE A 41 28.11 -5.37 38.75
CA ILE A 41 28.56 -4.68 39.97
C ILE A 41 30.10 -4.65 39.97
N GLY A 42 30.66 -3.43 40.05
CA GLY A 42 32.09 -3.21 40.28
C GLY A 42 33.00 -3.19 39.05
N LYS A 43 32.46 -3.26 37.82
CA LYS A 43 33.26 -3.09 36.59
C LYS A 43 32.92 -1.79 35.87
N ASN A 44 33.97 -1.08 35.46
CA ASN A 44 33.90 0.16 34.73
C ASN A 44 34.00 -0.10 33.23
N VAL A 45 32.97 0.26 32.46
CA VAL A 45 32.98 0.11 31.00
C VAL A 45 34.01 1.03 30.32
N TRP A 46 34.36 2.13 30.98
CA TRP A 46 35.23 3.16 30.43
C TRP A 46 36.71 2.76 30.38
N ASP A 47 37.13 1.77 31.19
CA ASP A 47 38.49 1.22 31.14
C ASP A 47 38.76 0.48 29.83
N ASN A 48 37.70 -0.02 29.17
CA ASN A 48 37.77 -0.70 27.89
C ASN A 48 37.31 0.18 26.73
N THR A 49 37.12 1.48 26.96
CA THR A 49 36.61 2.42 25.95
C THR A 49 37.73 3.30 25.42
N ILE A 50 37.79 3.43 24.09
CA ILE A 50 38.68 4.36 23.39
C ILE A 50 37.83 5.39 22.66
N ILE A 51 38.02 6.67 23.00
CA ILE A 51 37.38 7.80 22.31
C ILE A 51 38.24 8.15 21.10
N VAL A 52 37.72 7.91 19.90
CA VAL A 52 38.42 8.16 18.64
C VAL A 52 37.87 9.43 17.99
N THR A 53 38.59 10.53 18.14
CA THR A 53 38.18 11.84 17.62
C THR A 53 38.82 12.09 16.26
N LYS A 54 38.00 12.25 15.21
CA LYS A 54 38.49 12.68 13.90
C LYS A 54 38.56 14.19 13.87
N GLY A 55 39.77 14.75 13.95
CA GLY A 55 40.03 16.18 14.06
C GLY A 55 40.44 16.62 15.47
N ASP A 56 40.37 17.93 15.71
CA ASP A 56 40.82 18.53 16.96
C ASP A 56 39.86 18.29 18.12
N ARG A 57 40.40 18.29 19.35
CA ARG A 57 39.58 18.28 20.55
C ARG A 57 38.77 19.56 20.64
N ILE A 58 37.53 19.42 21.06
CA ILE A 58 36.63 20.54 21.35
C ILE A 58 36.29 20.56 22.83
N GLU A 59 36.08 21.76 23.36
CA GLU A 59 35.43 21.94 24.66
C GLU A 59 34.00 21.40 24.61
N ASN A 60 33.52 20.83 25.73
CA ASN A 60 32.24 20.13 25.81
C ASN A 60 32.17 18.91 24.87
N GLY A 61 33.31 18.28 24.62
CA GLY A 61 33.44 17.14 23.74
C GLY A 61 32.92 15.82 24.32
N PRO A 62 33.17 14.71 23.61
CA PRO A 62 32.77 13.35 24.01
C PRO A 62 33.22 12.96 25.43
N ARG A 63 34.44 13.32 25.83
CA ARG A 63 34.96 13.06 27.18
C ARG A 63 34.21 13.82 28.26
N ASP A 64 33.88 15.08 28.01
CA ASP A 64 33.10 15.88 28.96
C ASP A 64 31.69 15.31 29.11
N ALA A 65 31.09 14.86 28.00
CA ALA A 65 29.81 14.18 28.04
C ALA A 65 29.86 12.85 28.83
N ALA A 66 30.94 12.07 28.70
CA ALA A 66 31.15 10.87 29.52
C ALA A 66 31.30 11.22 31.01
N ASN A 67 32.10 12.24 31.33
CA ASN A 67 32.28 12.73 32.70
C ASN A 67 30.96 13.19 33.35
N GLU A 68 30.05 13.79 32.58
CA GLU A 68 28.75 14.26 33.08
C GLU A 68 27.74 13.12 33.30
N ILE A 69 27.90 11.96 32.65
CA ILE A 69 26.93 10.86 32.69
C ILE A 69 27.24 9.82 33.77
N ARG A 70 28.50 9.66 34.16
CA ARG A 70 28.89 8.64 35.16
C ARG A 70 28.19 8.86 36.50
N GLU A 71 27.80 7.77 37.15
CA GLU A 71 27.29 7.80 38.52
C GLU A 71 28.46 7.89 39.52
N HIS A 72 28.42 8.90 40.39
CA HIS A 72 29.26 9.17 41.58
C HIS A 72 30.48 8.26 41.86
N ASN A 73 31.55 8.40 41.08
CA ASN A 73 32.89 8.04 41.53
C ASN A 73 33.94 8.87 40.79
N ASP A 74 34.78 9.57 41.55
CA ASP A 74 35.90 10.34 41.03
C ASP A 74 36.97 9.37 40.47
N ASN A 75 37.48 9.67 39.27
CA ASN A 75 38.57 8.98 38.53
C ASN A 75 38.28 7.77 37.62
N LEU A 76 37.02 7.39 37.34
CA LEU A 76 36.73 6.26 36.43
C LEU A 76 37.12 6.46 34.95
N LEU A 77 37.47 7.66 34.50
CA LEU A 77 37.97 7.86 33.11
C LEU A 77 39.50 7.89 33.02
N SER A 78 40.22 7.52 34.09
CA SER A 78 41.69 7.58 34.10
C SER A 78 42.30 6.64 33.06
N ASN A 79 41.68 5.49 32.81
CA ASN A 79 42.17 4.48 31.89
C ASN A 79 41.49 4.54 30.51
N THR A 80 40.53 5.46 30.31
CA THR A 80 39.87 5.64 29.02
C THR A 80 40.87 6.16 27.99
N GLY A 81 41.13 5.34 26.98
CA GLY A 81 41.99 5.70 25.86
C GLY A 81 41.42 6.90 25.10
N GLU A 82 42.28 7.85 24.76
CA GLU A 82 41.94 8.93 23.85
C GLU A 82 42.83 8.89 22.63
N PHE A 83 42.20 8.91 21.47
CA PHE A 83 42.89 8.89 20.21
C PHE A 83 42.34 9.98 19.29
N ASN A 84 43.08 11.08 19.17
CA ASN A 84 42.77 12.09 18.15
C ASN A 84 43.52 11.73 16.87
N ILE A 85 42.82 11.82 15.74
CA ILE A 85 43.37 11.56 14.42
C ILE A 85 43.07 12.78 13.55
N LEU A 86 44.11 13.56 13.28
CA LEU A 86 44.10 14.66 12.33
C LEU A 86 45.03 14.30 11.17
N LEU A 87 44.51 14.31 9.94
CA LEU A 87 45.34 13.99 8.77
C LEU A 87 46.16 15.23 8.41
N TYR A 88 47.48 15.07 8.30
CA TYR A 88 48.41 16.14 7.96
C TYR A 88 48.02 16.79 6.63
N GLU A 89 47.62 15.97 5.65
CA GLU A 89 47.20 16.38 4.32
C GLU A 89 45.87 17.16 4.31
N SER A 90 45.09 17.07 5.40
CA SER A 90 43.86 17.85 5.57
C SER A 90 44.08 19.22 6.21
N LEU A 91 45.31 19.55 6.61
CA LEU A 91 45.65 20.82 7.24
C LEU A 91 45.81 21.96 6.22
N LEU A 92 45.42 23.16 6.61
CA LEU A 92 45.69 24.37 5.83
C LEU A 92 47.19 24.70 5.84
N PRO A 93 47.73 25.33 4.77
CA PRO A 93 49.14 25.76 4.73
C PRO A 93 49.55 26.72 5.86
N THR A 94 48.58 27.41 6.46
CA THR A 94 48.77 28.32 7.60
C THR A 94 48.82 27.60 8.94
N ASN A 95 48.57 26.29 9.00
CA ASN A 95 48.57 25.54 10.24
C ASN A 95 50.00 25.38 10.79
N VAL A 96 50.15 25.51 12.12
CA VAL A 96 51.43 25.44 12.83
C VAL A 96 52.20 24.15 12.51
N TYR A 97 51.52 23.02 12.39
CA TYR A 97 52.17 21.74 12.09
C TYR A 97 52.76 21.70 10.67
N VAL A 98 52.16 22.42 9.73
CA VAL A 98 52.66 22.54 8.35
C VAL A 98 53.84 23.50 8.29
N GLN A 99 53.77 24.62 9.01
CA GLN A 99 54.84 25.62 9.04
C GLN A 99 56.10 25.15 9.76
N MET A 100 55.96 24.28 10.77
CA MET A 100 57.09 23.78 11.58
C MET A 100 57.82 22.59 10.96
N GLU A 101 57.33 22.01 9.86
CA GLU A 101 57.94 20.87 9.14
C GLU A 101 58.39 19.72 10.07
N LEU A 102 57.54 19.36 11.03
CA LEU A 102 57.88 18.36 12.06
C LEU A 102 58.00 16.95 11.46
N THR A 103 58.83 16.11 12.09
CA THR A 103 58.93 14.68 11.75
C THR A 103 57.62 13.95 12.08
N SER A 104 57.34 12.84 11.39
CA SER A 104 56.13 12.03 11.66
C SER A 104 56.06 11.58 13.12
N GLU A 105 57.18 11.22 13.74
CA GLU A 105 57.23 10.85 15.16
C GLU A 105 56.75 11.99 16.07
N ARG A 106 57.17 13.23 15.78
CA ARG A 106 56.76 14.40 16.55
C ARG A 106 55.33 14.83 16.24
N LEU A 107 54.86 14.71 15.01
CA LEU A 107 53.46 14.98 14.63
C LEU A 107 52.49 14.03 15.36
N ASN A 108 52.85 12.76 15.45
CA ASN A 108 52.02 11.74 16.09
C ASN A 108 51.79 11.98 17.58
N THR A 109 52.71 12.66 18.30
CA THR A 109 52.50 13.00 19.71
C THR A 109 51.39 14.05 19.89
N PHE A 110 51.09 14.81 18.84
CA PHE A 110 49.97 15.75 18.78
C PHE A 110 48.70 15.14 18.17
N GLY A 111 48.73 13.86 17.77
CA GLY A 111 47.61 13.20 17.09
C GLY A 111 47.49 13.57 15.61
N VAL A 112 48.55 14.09 15.00
CA VAL A 112 48.62 14.41 13.57
C VAL A 112 49.34 13.28 12.83
N PHE A 113 48.69 12.71 11.82
CA PHE A 113 49.19 11.55 11.08
C PHE A 113 49.20 11.84 9.59
N LYS A 114 50.19 11.29 8.88
CA LYS A 114 50.24 11.34 7.41
C LYS A 114 49.43 10.20 6.81
N GLU A 115 48.70 10.49 5.76
CA GLU A 115 47.90 9.51 5.01
C GLU A 115 48.78 8.39 4.43
N SER A 116 50.04 8.71 4.09
CA SER A 116 51.01 7.73 3.58
C SER A 116 51.55 6.75 4.64
N GLU A 117 51.25 6.93 5.93
CA GLU A 117 51.82 6.15 7.05
C GLU A 117 50.70 5.55 7.95
N PRO A 118 49.73 4.79 7.40
CA PRO A 118 48.59 4.26 8.14
C PRO A 118 48.98 3.28 9.26
N GLU A 119 50.11 2.58 9.12
CA GLU A 119 50.65 1.67 10.14
C GLU A 119 50.92 2.37 11.47
N ARG A 120 51.18 3.68 11.46
CA ARG A 120 51.38 4.47 12.68
C ARG A 120 50.09 4.71 13.45
N ILE A 121 48.97 4.86 12.73
CA ILE A 121 47.63 4.95 13.33
C ILE A 121 47.29 3.60 13.97
N LEU A 122 47.58 2.50 13.26
CA LEU A 122 47.36 1.15 13.75
C LEU A 122 48.20 0.85 15.00
N ALA A 123 49.49 1.17 15.01
CA ALA A 123 50.36 0.96 16.17
C ALA A 123 49.88 1.75 17.40
N LYS A 124 49.41 2.99 17.20
CA LYS A 124 48.84 3.77 18.30
C LYS A 124 47.57 3.12 18.84
N TYR A 125 46.72 2.64 17.94
CA TYR A 125 45.53 1.88 18.31
C TYR A 125 45.88 0.61 19.10
N GLU A 126 46.83 -0.19 18.62
CA GLU A 126 47.30 -1.41 19.30
C GLU A 126 47.80 -1.13 20.72
N SER A 127 48.56 -0.04 20.92
CA SER A 127 49.01 0.35 22.26
C SER A 127 47.87 0.76 23.20
N LEU A 128 46.74 1.23 22.66
CA LEU A 128 45.58 1.65 23.47
C LEU A 128 44.65 0.50 23.82
N ILE A 129 44.71 -0.63 23.10
CA ILE A 129 43.92 -1.83 23.42
C ILE A 129 44.68 -2.81 24.32
N GLU A 130 45.97 -2.60 24.55
CA GLU A 130 46.78 -3.43 25.43
C GLU A 130 46.16 -3.44 26.83
N GLY A 131 45.94 -4.62 27.42
CA GLY A 131 45.27 -4.76 28.72
C GLY A 131 43.74 -4.92 28.66
N HIS A 132 43.10 -4.62 27.53
CA HIS A 132 41.65 -4.74 27.38
C HIS A 132 41.18 -6.21 27.28
N LEU A 133 42.01 -7.08 26.71
CA LEU A 133 41.69 -8.50 26.52
C LEU A 133 41.63 -9.27 27.84
N GLU A 134 42.44 -8.87 28.81
CA GLU A 134 42.53 -9.44 30.14
C GLU A 134 41.30 -9.07 31.00
N ASN A 135 40.66 -7.94 30.69
CA ASN A 135 39.57 -7.36 31.47
C ASN A 135 38.30 -7.11 30.64
N PRO A 136 37.68 -8.12 30.01
CA PRO A 136 36.49 -7.89 29.21
C PRO A 136 35.30 -7.43 30.08
N VAL A 137 34.48 -6.57 29.50
CA VAL A 137 33.17 -6.15 30.02
C VAL A 137 32.15 -7.20 29.63
N CYS A 138 31.63 -7.93 30.61
CA CYS A 138 30.59 -8.91 30.33
C CYS A 138 29.25 -8.20 30.05
N LEU A 139 28.59 -8.60 28.97
CA LEU A 139 27.28 -8.12 28.56
C LEU A 139 26.22 -9.10 29.06
N ASN A 140 25.70 -8.82 30.25
CA ASN A 140 24.46 -9.44 30.70
C ASN A 140 23.29 -8.83 29.93
N LEU A 141 22.97 -9.40 28.76
CA LEU A 141 21.79 -9.01 27.98
C LEU A 141 20.54 -9.68 28.57
N ARG A 142 19.57 -8.89 29.02
CA ARG A 142 18.27 -9.38 29.50
C ARG A 142 17.26 -9.23 28.39
N LYS A 143 16.88 -10.32 27.74
CA LYS A 143 15.77 -10.29 26.78
C LYS A 143 14.47 -10.05 27.54
N VAL A 144 13.79 -8.97 27.21
CA VAL A 144 12.49 -8.60 27.78
C VAL A 144 11.53 -8.40 26.62
N LYS A 145 10.34 -8.98 26.74
CA LYS A 145 9.27 -8.76 25.77
C LYS A 145 8.65 -7.38 25.98
N CYS A 146 8.55 -6.59 24.92
CA CYS A 146 7.81 -5.34 24.95
C CYS A 146 6.33 -5.61 25.25
N SER A 147 5.72 -4.78 26.09
CA SER A 147 4.29 -4.89 26.41
C SER A 147 3.38 -4.29 25.32
N LYS A 148 3.94 -3.55 24.36
CA LYS A 148 3.21 -2.84 23.30
C LYS A 148 3.34 -3.48 21.92
N CYS A 149 4.41 -4.23 21.66
CA CYS A 149 4.63 -4.96 20.43
C CYS A 149 5.21 -6.35 20.70
N SER A 150 5.42 -7.11 19.63
CA SER A 150 5.96 -8.48 19.71
C SER A 150 7.50 -8.53 19.81
N GLU A 151 8.20 -7.39 19.87
CA GLU A 151 9.67 -7.36 19.98
C GLU A 151 10.15 -7.91 21.33
N GLU A 152 11.11 -8.83 21.30
CA GLU A 152 11.76 -9.43 22.46
C GLU A 152 13.28 -9.26 22.34
N THR A 153 13.82 -8.27 23.06
CA THR A 153 15.24 -7.90 22.99
C THR A 153 15.71 -7.29 24.31
N ASP A 154 17.00 -6.99 24.43
CA ASP A 154 17.49 -6.17 25.55
C ASP A 154 17.03 -4.72 25.35
N PRO A 155 16.40 -4.07 26.35
CA PRO A 155 15.91 -2.69 26.22
C PRO A 155 16.97 -1.68 25.76
N ARG A 156 18.26 -1.93 26.00
CA ARG A 156 19.37 -1.08 25.55
C ARG A 156 19.64 -1.20 24.05
N LEU A 157 19.34 -2.35 23.47
CA LEU A 157 19.56 -2.67 22.06
C LEU A 157 18.28 -2.52 21.22
N ALA A 158 17.14 -2.30 21.87
CA ALA A 158 15.88 -2.05 21.20
C ALA A 158 15.97 -0.83 20.30
N SER A 159 15.27 -0.90 19.17
CA SER A 159 15.09 0.25 18.30
C SER A 159 14.40 1.40 19.06
N LEU A 160 14.59 2.64 18.64
CA LEU A 160 13.95 3.80 19.31
C LEU A 160 12.42 3.77 19.21
N LYS A 161 11.87 3.01 18.26
CA LYS A 161 10.45 3.02 17.88
C LYS A 161 9.89 1.61 17.92
N CYS A 162 8.79 1.47 18.63
CA CYS A 162 8.09 0.21 18.87
C CYS A 162 7.36 -0.34 17.64
N HIS A 163 6.93 0.56 16.75
CA HIS A 163 6.21 0.19 15.53
C HIS A 163 6.88 0.87 14.34
N THR A 164 7.34 0.08 13.38
CA THR A 164 8.01 0.58 12.18
C THR A 164 7.30 0.15 10.91
N GLU A 165 6.43 -0.86 11.00
CA GLU A 165 5.75 -1.42 9.85
C GLU A 165 4.31 -0.91 9.71
N ILE A 166 4.06 -0.25 8.59
CA ILE A 166 2.75 0.22 8.17
C ILE A 166 2.29 -0.66 7.02
N GLU A 167 1.00 -0.98 7.00
CA GLU A 167 0.31 -1.54 5.85
C GLU A 167 -0.83 -0.64 5.41
N LEU A 168 -1.12 -0.65 4.12
CA LEU A 168 -2.23 0.07 3.53
C LEU A 168 -3.39 -0.90 3.30
N ILE A 169 -4.54 -0.64 3.90
CA ILE A 169 -5.72 -1.49 3.85
C ILE A 169 -6.95 -0.76 3.31
N HIS A 170 -7.90 -1.54 2.78
CA HIS A 170 -9.27 -1.10 2.52
C HIS A 170 -10.17 -1.64 3.64
N PRO A 171 -10.54 -0.82 4.64
CA PRO A 171 -11.13 -1.30 5.90
C PRO A 171 -12.57 -1.78 5.75
N ALA A 172 -13.32 -1.22 4.79
CA ALA A 172 -14.71 -1.55 4.56
C ALA A 172 -14.93 -1.68 3.07
N THR A 173 -15.35 -2.86 2.63
CA THR A 173 -15.65 -3.15 1.23
C THR A 173 -17.14 -3.31 0.98
N GLU A 174 -17.56 -3.08 -0.25
CA GLU A 174 -18.91 -3.34 -0.74
C GLU A 174 -18.87 -3.95 -2.13
N ASP A 175 -19.83 -4.83 -2.40
CA ASP A 175 -19.96 -5.49 -3.69
C ASP A 175 -20.90 -4.70 -4.60
N VAL A 176 -20.42 -4.34 -5.78
CA VAL A 176 -21.12 -3.48 -6.73
C VAL A 176 -21.05 -4.01 -8.16
N HIS A 177 -21.97 -3.53 -8.99
CA HIS A 177 -21.89 -3.66 -10.44
C HIS A 177 -21.27 -2.40 -11.05
N ARG A 178 -20.61 -2.55 -12.21
CA ARG A 178 -20.07 -1.42 -12.97
C ARG A 178 -21.12 -0.84 -13.91
N GLY A 179 -21.14 0.49 -14.00
CA GLY A 179 -21.99 1.23 -14.92
C GLY A 179 -23.38 1.55 -14.38
N ASN A 180 -24.20 2.12 -15.25
CA ASN A 180 -25.56 2.56 -14.95
C ASN A 180 -26.59 1.50 -15.34
N VAL A 181 -27.73 1.52 -14.65
CA VAL A 181 -28.86 0.64 -14.97
C VAL A 181 -29.58 1.17 -16.21
N ILE A 182 -29.48 0.43 -17.32
CA ILE A 182 -30.18 0.72 -18.58
C ILE A 182 -31.29 -0.31 -18.83
N LYS A 183 -32.29 0.08 -19.64
CA LYS A 183 -33.34 -0.83 -20.09
C LYS A 183 -33.06 -1.28 -21.52
N ILE A 184 -33.05 -2.59 -21.75
CA ILE A 184 -32.82 -3.20 -23.06
C ILE A 184 -33.96 -4.15 -23.46
N HIS A 185 -34.06 -4.43 -24.75
CA HIS A 185 -34.76 -5.60 -25.25
C HIS A 185 -33.69 -6.65 -25.60
N PRO A 186 -33.62 -7.80 -24.90
CA PRO A 186 -32.58 -8.81 -25.12
C PRO A 186 -32.76 -9.58 -26.44
N SER A 187 -33.96 -9.53 -27.01
CA SER A 187 -34.32 -10.26 -28.23
C SER A 187 -34.56 -9.31 -29.39
N SER A 188 -34.37 -9.81 -30.62
CA SER A 188 -34.66 -9.08 -31.84
C SER A 188 -36.15 -8.70 -31.95
N ASN A 189 -36.44 -7.85 -32.92
CA ASN A 189 -37.80 -7.54 -33.31
C ASN A 189 -38.27 -8.46 -34.45
N TYR A 190 -39.58 -8.61 -34.57
CA TYR A 190 -40.25 -9.31 -35.67
C TYR A 190 -41.53 -8.59 -36.03
N ARG A 191 -42.07 -8.92 -37.21
CA ARG A 191 -43.37 -8.46 -37.63
C ARG A 191 -44.44 -9.47 -37.20
N LYS A 192 -45.57 -8.97 -36.73
CA LYS A 192 -46.76 -9.76 -36.45
C LYS A 192 -48.01 -9.03 -36.91
N HIS A 193 -49.05 -9.79 -37.22
CA HIS A 193 -50.40 -9.24 -37.33
C HIS A 193 -50.97 -9.06 -35.94
N SER A 194 -51.63 -7.92 -35.70
CA SER A 194 -52.26 -7.64 -34.41
C SER A 194 -53.65 -8.26 -34.26
N ASP A 195 -54.18 -8.86 -35.34
CA ASP A 195 -55.53 -9.40 -35.43
C ASP A 195 -55.52 -10.65 -36.34
N TYR A 196 -56.63 -11.39 -36.40
CA TYR A 196 -56.76 -12.64 -37.16
C TYR A 196 -56.95 -12.42 -38.68
N TYR A 197 -56.68 -13.48 -39.45
CA TYR A 197 -56.97 -13.55 -40.89
C TYR A 197 -58.43 -13.94 -41.11
N VAL A 198 -59.15 -13.18 -41.93
CA VAL A 198 -60.48 -13.52 -42.40
C VAL A 198 -60.33 -14.37 -43.65
N GLU A 199 -60.79 -15.62 -43.62
CA GLU A 199 -60.68 -16.54 -44.75
C GLU A 199 -61.43 -16.03 -45.99
N ALA A 200 -60.94 -16.41 -47.18
CA ALA A 200 -61.61 -16.09 -48.43
C ALA A 200 -62.99 -16.74 -48.47
N THR A 201 -63.98 -16.01 -48.95
CA THR A 201 -65.37 -16.50 -49.05
C THR A 201 -65.92 -16.25 -50.44
N THR A 202 -67.02 -16.95 -50.76
CA THR A 202 -67.76 -16.71 -52.00
C THR A 202 -69.11 -16.12 -51.63
N ARG A 203 -69.44 -14.96 -52.20
CA ARG A 203 -70.77 -14.36 -52.04
C ARG A 203 -71.56 -14.49 -53.33
N GLN A 204 -72.86 -14.72 -53.20
CA GLN A 204 -73.76 -14.67 -54.34
C GLN A 204 -74.17 -13.22 -54.57
N GLU A 205 -73.91 -12.74 -55.78
CA GLU A 205 -74.41 -11.45 -56.25
C GLU A 205 -75.41 -11.66 -57.38
N PHE A 206 -76.22 -10.66 -57.62
CA PHE A 206 -77.14 -10.63 -58.73
C PHE A 206 -76.36 -10.71 -60.06
N ASP A 207 -76.75 -11.62 -60.95
CA ASP A 207 -76.10 -11.78 -62.25
C ASP A 207 -76.79 -10.90 -63.29
N ASP A 208 -76.17 -9.77 -63.62
CA ASP A 208 -76.66 -8.83 -64.63
C ASP A 208 -76.16 -9.11 -66.05
N SER A 209 -75.65 -10.31 -66.32
CA SER A 209 -75.26 -10.72 -67.67
C SER A 209 -76.47 -10.78 -68.63
N PRO A 210 -76.28 -10.54 -69.95
CA PRO A 210 -77.36 -10.62 -70.93
C PRO A 210 -78.11 -11.97 -70.93
N GLN A 211 -77.40 -13.06 -70.63
CA GLN A 211 -77.93 -14.40 -70.51
C GLN A 211 -78.88 -14.52 -69.30
N ALA A 212 -78.49 -13.96 -68.15
CA ALA A 212 -79.32 -13.94 -66.94
C ALA A 212 -80.57 -13.06 -67.10
N TRP A 213 -80.48 -11.95 -67.83
CA TRP A 213 -81.64 -11.13 -68.21
C TRP A 213 -82.65 -11.91 -69.06
N THR A 214 -82.16 -12.70 -70.02
CA THR A 214 -82.99 -13.56 -70.87
C THR A 214 -83.76 -14.58 -70.03
N VAL A 215 -83.10 -15.24 -69.07
CA VAL A 215 -83.74 -16.20 -68.15
C VAL A 215 -84.85 -15.54 -67.33
N ARG A 216 -84.66 -14.30 -66.85
CA ARG A 216 -85.70 -13.57 -66.09
C ARG A 216 -86.93 -13.24 -66.94
N ALA A 217 -86.72 -12.86 -68.21
CA ALA A 217 -87.80 -12.53 -69.14
C ALA A 217 -88.66 -13.76 -69.47
N PHE A 218 -88.03 -14.92 -69.74
CA PHE A 218 -88.76 -16.15 -70.07
C PHE A 218 -89.40 -16.84 -68.85
N SER A 219 -88.87 -16.64 -67.64
CA SER A 219 -89.41 -17.22 -66.40
C SER A 219 -90.45 -16.33 -65.70
N PHE A 220 -90.95 -15.27 -66.34
CA PHE A 220 -91.91 -14.31 -65.79
C PHE A 220 -91.50 -13.77 -64.41
N GLY A 221 -90.21 -13.48 -64.21
CA GLY A 221 -89.68 -12.92 -62.96
C GLY A 221 -89.59 -13.89 -61.77
N GLY A 222 -89.86 -15.19 -61.97
CA GLY A 222 -89.85 -16.19 -60.89
C GLY A 222 -88.46 -16.63 -60.43
N VAL A 223 -87.41 -16.42 -61.25
CA VAL A 223 -86.03 -16.81 -60.92
C VAL A 223 -85.09 -15.63 -61.09
N ASN A 224 -84.39 -15.27 -60.01
CA ASN A 224 -83.33 -14.27 -60.02
C ASN A 224 -81.96 -14.97 -60.09
N PRO A 225 -81.29 -15.02 -61.26
CA PRO A 225 -80.00 -15.68 -61.37
C PRO A 225 -78.96 -14.93 -60.56
N THR A 226 -78.20 -15.67 -59.76
CA THR A 226 -77.05 -15.15 -59.02
C THR A 226 -75.76 -15.72 -59.58
N ARG A 227 -74.72 -14.90 -59.61
CA ARG A 227 -73.35 -15.34 -59.90
C ARG A 227 -72.53 -15.37 -58.61
N SER A 228 -71.60 -16.31 -58.56
CA SER A 228 -70.65 -16.40 -57.45
C SER A 228 -69.51 -15.41 -57.66
N VAL A 229 -69.30 -14.53 -56.68
CA VAL A 229 -68.18 -13.57 -56.66
C VAL A 229 -67.22 -13.97 -55.55
N PHE A 230 -65.95 -14.14 -55.92
CA PHE A 230 -64.87 -14.45 -54.98
C PHE A 230 -64.50 -13.19 -54.18
N VAL A 231 -64.52 -13.30 -52.85
CA VAL A 231 -64.03 -12.28 -51.94
C VAL A 231 -62.70 -12.77 -51.36
N PRO A 232 -61.56 -12.15 -51.72
CA PRO A 232 -60.27 -12.52 -51.17
C PRO A 232 -60.27 -12.43 -49.64
N GLY A 233 -59.64 -13.41 -48.99
CA GLY A 233 -59.38 -13.34 -47.56
C GLY A 233 -58.39 -12.22 -47.25
N TYR A 234 -58.43 -11.68 -46.04
CA TYR A 234 -57.59 -10.55 -45.65
C TYR A 234 -57.27 -10.53 -44.16
N TRP A 235 -56.13 -9.94 -43.80
CA TRP A 235 -55.77 -9.66 -42.42
C TRP A 235 -56.57 -8.47 -41.89
N LYS A 236 -57.34 -8.65 -40.81
CA LYS A 236 -58.18 -7.59 -40.26
C LYS A 236 -57.40 -6.37 -39.77
N CYS A 237 -56.12 -6.53 -39.39
CA CYS A 237 -55.28 -5.41 -38.95
C CYS A 237 -54.87 -4.44 -40.08
N CYS A 238 -54.71 -4.92 -41.31
CA CYS A 238 -54.07 -4.13 -42.38
C CYS A 238 -54.70 -4.29 -43.77
N GLY A 239 -55.71 -5.15 -43.92
CA GLY A 239 -56.35 -5.44 -45.20
C GLY A 239 -55.46 -6.18 -46.20
N ASN A 240 -54.33 -6.76 -45.77
CA ASN A 240 -53.47 -7.51 -46.67
C ASN A 240 -54.11 -8.86 -47.02
N ASN A 241 -54.25 -9.14 -48.32
CA ASN A 241 -54.89 -10.36 -48.80
C ASN A 241 -53.97 -11.60 -48.79
N ASP A 242 -52.67 -11.40 -48.60
CA ASP A 242 -51.70 -12.48 -48.48
C ASP A 242 -51.68 -13.09 -47.07
N ALA A 243 -52.17 -14.32 -46.97
CA ALA A 243 -52.20 -15.10 -45.73
C ALA A 243 -50.79 -15.36 -45.16
N ASN A 244 -49.76 -15.42 -46.01
CA ASN A 244 -48.38 -15.68 -45.59
C ASN A 244 -47.57 -14.39 -45.33
N SER A 245 -48.23 -13.23 -45.33
CA SER A 245 -47.56 -11.97 -45.08
C SER A 245 -46.95 -11.91 -43.68
N SER A 246 -45.73 -11.36 -43.58
CA SER A 246 -44.90 -11.37 -42.37
C SER A 246 -45.45 -10.55 -41.18
N GLY A 247 -46.54 -9.81 -41.34
CA GLY A 247 -47.15 -9.01 -40.28
C GLY A 247 -47.20 -7.51 -40.57
N CYS A 248 -48.24 -6.85 -40.08
CA CYS A 248 -48.48 -5.41 -40.23
C CYS A 248 -47.78 -4.54 -39.17
N LYS A 249 -47.33 -5.11 -38.05
CA LYS A 249 -46.77 -4.38 -36.90
C LYS A 249 -45.45 -4.97 -36.44
N GLN A 250 -44.46 -4.13 -36.16
CA GLN A 250 -43.15 -4.56 -35.64
C GLN A 250 -43.13 -4.52 -34.11
N VAL A 251 -42.75 -5.62 -33.47
CA VAL A 251 -42.69 -5.78 -32.01
C VAL A 251 -41.44 -6.54 -31.59
N TYR A 252 -41.05 -6.42 -30.32
CA TYR A 252 -39.92 -7.18 -29.75
C TYR A 252 -40.34 -8.59 -29.31
N HIS A 253 -39.51 -9.61 -29.60
CA HIS A 253 -39.76 -10.98 -29.14
C HIS A 253 -39.82 -11.12 -27.61
N CYS A 254 -39.10 -10.28 -26.85
CA CYS A 254 -39.02 -10.44 -25.38
C CYS A 254 -40.31 -10.10 -24.63
N CYS A 255 -41.13 -9.19 -25.17
CA CYS A 255 -42.24 -8.59 -24.42
C CYS A 255 -43.43 -8.17 -25.29
N GLU A 256 -43.35 -8.41 -26.60
CA GLU A 256 -44.34 -8.04 -27.61
C GLU A 256 -44.72 -6.54 -27.65
N ARG A 257 -43.94 -5.67 -27.00
CA ARG A 257 -44.10 -4.23 -27.10
C ARG A 257 -43.66 -3.72 -28.46
N ASP A 258 -44.21 -2.58 -28.82
CA ASP A 258 -43.99 -1.92 -30.10
C ASP A 258 -42.51 -1.59 -30.31
N TYR A 259 -42.09 -1.64 -31.57
CA TYR A 259 -40.75 -1.20 -31.97
C TYR A 259 -40.49 0.23 -31.48
N GLN A 260 -39.27 0.50 -30.99
CA GLN A 260 -38.88 1.76 -30.32
C GLN A 260 -39.47 1.99 -28.92
N SER A 261 -40.27 1.06 -28.38
CA SER A 261 -40.67 1.13 -26.97
C SER A 261 -39.48 0.95 -26.01
N SER A 262 -39.59 1.47 -24.79
CA SER A 262 -38.56 1.29 -23.76
C SER A 262 -38.31 -0.19 -23.46
N GLY A 263 -37.04 -0.53 -23.21
CA GLY A 263 -36.58 -1.89 -22.94
C GLY A 263 -37.38 -2.64 -21.88
N CYS A 264 -37.56 -3.95 -22.10
CA CYS A 264 -38.29 -4.86 -21.22
C CYS A 264 -37.46 -5.35 -20.02
N GLN A 265 -36.13 -5.31 -20.09
CA GLN A 265 -35.21 -5.85 -19.09
C GLN A 265 -34.20 -4.81 -18.62
N LYS A 266 -33.86 -4.80 -17.32
CA LYS A 266 -32.83 -3.92 -16.75
C LYS A 266 -31.49 -4.65 -16.66
N ILE A 267 -30.43 -4.03 -17.18
CA ILE A 267 -29.05 -4.51 -17.07
C ILE A 267 -28.12 -3.35 -16.69
N PHE A 268 -26.93 -3.67 -16.21
CA PHE A 268 -25.83 -2.71 -16.11
C PHE A 268 -25.15 -2.56 -17.47
N ASP A 269 -24.96 -1.34 -17.94
CA ASP A 269 -24.45 -1.04 -19.30
C ASP A 269 -22.98 -1.45 -19.50
N GLU A 270 -22.15 -1.35 -18.47
CA GLU A 270 -20.74 -1.75 -18.54
C GLU A 270 -20.55 -3.25 -18.32
N CYS A 271 -20.98 -3.82 -17.19
CA CYS A 271 -20.74 -5.23 -16.89
C CYS A 271 -21.73 -6.20 -17.55
N LYS A 272 -22.78 -5.71 -18.21
CA LYS A 272 -23.83 -6.48 -18.89
C LYS A 272 -24.58 -7.49 -18.01
N HIS A 273 -24.40 -7.44 -16.69
CA HIS A 273 -25.14 -8.27 -15.75
C HIS A 273 -26.58 -7.79 -15.57
N ASN A 274 -27.46 -8.74 -15.24
CA ASN A 274 -28.85 -8.45 -14.93
C ASN A 274 -28.99 -7.64 -13.63
N TYR A 275 -29.95 -6.73 -13.61
CA TYR A 275 -30.30 -6.00 -12.40
C TYR A 275 -30.78 -6.96 -11.30
N GLY A 276 -30.13 -6.93 -10.13
CA GLY A 276 -30.37 -7.87 -9.03
C GLY A 276 -29.58 -9.18 -9.11
N GLY A 277 -28.72 -9.37 -10.12
CA GLY A 277 -27.79 -10.50 -10.19
C GLY A 277 -26.55 -10.31 -9.31
N THR A 278 -25.71 -11.35 -9.26
CA THR A 278 -24.46 -11.36 -8.48
C THR A 278 -23.55 -10.19 -8.86
N PRO A 279 -23.09 -9.36 -7.91
CA PRO A 279 -22.17 -8.26 -8.15
C PRO A 279 -20.90 -8.70 -8.90
N CYS A 280 -20.31 -7.81 -9.69
CA CYS A 280 -19.11 -8.13 -10.48
C CYS A 280 -17.79 -7.65 -9.84
N LEU A 281 -17.85 -6.78 -8.83
CA LEU A 281 -16.67 -6.17 -8.21
C LEU A 281 -16.87 -5.93 -6.73
N THR A 282 -15.77 -5.98 -6.00
CA THR A 282 -15.68 -5.54 -4.61
C THR A 282 -14.83 -4.27 -4.55
N ILE A 283 -15.41 -3.19 -4.03
CA ILE A 283 -14.75 -1.88 -3.93
C ILE A 283 -14.68 -1.42 -2.47
N CYS A 284 -13.74 -0.53 -2.16
CA CYS A 284 -13.66 0.12 -0.87
C CYS A 284 -14.75 1.19 -0.74
N LYS A 285 -15.49 1.19 0.39
CA LYS A 285 -16.55 2.17 0.66
C LYS A 285 -16.02 3.60 0.73
N ASP A 286 -14.78 3.76 1.22
CA ASP A 286 -14.16 5.05 1.51
C ASP A 286 -13.58 5.71 0.25
N CYS A 287 -12.78 4.98 -0.55
CA CYS A 287 -12.10 5.55 -1.73
C CYS A 287 -12.68 5.11 -3.07
N LYS A 288 -13.66 4.20 -3.09
CA LYS A 288 -14.30 3.63 -4.30
C LYS A 288 -13.36 2.88 -5.26
N GLU A 289 -12.11 2.67 -4.86
CA GLU A 289 -11.16 1.80 -5.57
C GLU A 289 -11.45 0.31 -5.32
N ARG A 290 -10.93 -0.56 -6.19
CA ARG A 290 -11.10 -2.02 -6.01
C ARG A 290 -10.40 -2.51 -4.74
N SER A 291 -10.95 -3.54 -4.09
CA SER A 291 -10.38 -4.07 -2.85
C SER A 291 -9.01 -4.74 -3.01
N ASP A 292 -8.62 -5.09 -4.23
CA ASP A 292 -7.34 -5.73 -4.56
C ASP A 292 -6.23 -4.72 -4.93
N THR A 293 -6.52 -3.42 -4.90
CA THR A 293 -5.50 -2.37 -5.10
C THR A 293 -4.91 -1.90 -3.77
N VAL A 294 -3.92 -1.02 -3.85
CA VAL A 294 -3.29 -0.41 -2.68
C VAL A 294 -4.35 0.25 -1.79
N GLY A 295 -4.32 -0.09 -0.50
CA GLY A 295 -5.30 0.37 0.49
C GLY A 295 -5.33 1.89 0.67
N CYS A 296 -6.50 2.42 1.05
CA CYS A 296 -6.67 3.86 1.27
C CYS A 296 -6.42 4.32 2.71
N LYS A 297 -6.23 3.40 3.67
CA LYS A 297 -5.93 3.73 5.07
C LYS A 297 -4.68 3.02 5.55
N GLU A 298 -3.88 3.72 6.34
CA GLU A 298 -2.72 3.17 7.03
C GLU A 298 -3.15 2.44 8.30
N LYS A 299 -2.59 1.25 8.48
CA LYS A 299 -2.71 0.43 9.69
C LYS A 299 -1.32 0.01 10.14
N CYS A 300 -1.09 -0.01 11.44
CA CYS A 300 0.15 -0.55 11.99
C CYS A 300 0.09 -2.07 12.02
N LYS A 301 1.04 -2.75 11.36
CA LYS A 301 1.13 -4.22 11.36
C LYS A 301 1.38 -4.78 12.77
N ASP A 302 2.15 -4.06 13.56
CA ASP A 302 2.64 -4.53 14.85
C ASP A 302 1.55 -4.57 15.94
N CYS A 303 0.54 -3.69 15.86
CA CYS A 303 -0.51 -3.59 16.88
C CYS A 303 -1.94 -3.74 16.33
N ASN A 304 -2.10 -3.95 15.01
CA ASN A 304 -3.39 -4.10 14.33
C ASN A 304 -4.42 -3.00 14.62
N ASN A 305 -3.97 -1.83 15.06
CA ASN A 305 -4.84 -0.78 15.57
C ASN A 305 -5.18 0.22 14.45
N ASP A 306 -6.47 0.37 14.17
CA ASP A 306 -7.02 1.14 13.03
C ASP A 306 -7.34 2.60 13.39
N ASN A 307 -6.82 3.10 14.52
CA ASN A 307 -7.34 4.32 15.15
C ASN A 307 -7.06 5.59 14.29
N PRO A 308 -8.08 6.20 13.67
CA PRO A 308 -7.91 7.39 12.82
C PRO A 308 -7.69 8.68 13.62
N HIS A 309 -7.81 8.64 14.96
CA HIS A 309 -7.68 9.80 15.83
C HIS A 309 -6.30 9.96 16.48
N ASN A 310 -5.36 9.06 16.23
CA ASN A 310 -4.01 9.24 16.75
C ASN A 310 -3.20 10.07 15.75
N THR A 311 -3.32 11.40 15.84
CA THR A 311 -2.53 12.39 15.07
C THR A 311 -1.01 12.22 15.26
N LYS A 312 -0.58 11.41 16.23
CA LYS A 312 0.75 10.81 16.30
C LYS A 312 0.61 9.34 15.92
N GLY A 313 0.75 9.01 14.64
CA GLY A 313 0.67 7.63 14.16
C GLY A 313 1.43 6.65 15.07
N CYS A 314 0.95 5.41 15.17
CA CYS A 314 1.55 4.37 16.01
C CYS A 314 3.07 4.20 15.79
N THR A 315 3.59 4.70 14.66
CA THR A 315 4.97 4.75 14.17
C THR A 315 5.96 5.58 14.99
N HIS A 316 5.53 6.23 16.06
CA HIS A 316 6.39 7.03 16.95
C HIS A 316 6.31 6.63 18.44
N ILE A 317 5.66 5.52 18.75
CA ILE A 317 5.53 5.06 20.14
C ILE A 317 6.85 4.41 20.58
N SER A 318 7.40 4.83 21.71
CA SER A 318 8.55 4.16 22.33
C SER A 318 8.16 2.82 22.93
N HIS A 319 9.10 1.88 22.92
CA HIS A 319 8.96 0.58 23.59
C HIS A 319 8.59 0.75 25.05
N ASN A 320 7.89 -0.25 25.58
CA ASN A 320 7.59 -0.36 27.01
C ASN A 320 8.01 -1.74 27.49
N PHE A 321 9.25 -1.82 27.99
CA PHE A 321 9.79 -3.01 28.61
C PHE A 321 9.51 -2.97 30.11
N PRO A 322 8.93 -4.02 30.71
CA PRO A 322 8.83 -4.14 32.16
C PRO A 322 10.23 -4.12 32.80
N ASN A 323 10.35 -3.40 33.92
CA ASN A 323 11.61 -3.23 34.65
C ASN A 323 12.22 -4.56 35.14
#